data_AF-A0AAV8CU19-F1
#
_entry.id   AF-A0AAV8CU19-F1
#
_cell.length_a   1.000
_cell.length_b   1.000
_cell.length_c   1.000
_cell.angle_alpha   90.00
_cell.angle_beta   90.00
_cell.angle_gamma   90.00
#
_symmetry.space_group_name_H-M   'P 1'
#
loop_
_entity.id
_entity.type
_entity.pdbx_description
1 polymer ?
#
loop_
_entity_poly.entity_id
_entity_poly.type
_entity_poly.pdbx_seq_one_letter_code
_entity_poly.pdbx_strand_id
1 'polypeptide(L)'
;MAKLGVNVGRSGLMRPNETMRLIFSAVIGVMLGYLFGISFPTVSITKLHFPSSIISYIEDKNSGITTQTLLNHAWSSANTHKRNSTSDPNEIPKIHVSTNPKGAEMLPPGIVASESDFYLRRLWGEPTEDLTMRQKYLVTFTVGYGQKANIDRAVKKFSENFTILLFHYDGRASEWDDLEWSKRAIHVSVRKQTKWWYAKRFLHPDIVAPYDYIFIWDEDLGVEHFNAEEYIKLVRKHGLEISQPGLQPDRGLTWQMTKRRGDREVHKVTEERPGWCSDPHLPPCAAFVEIMATVFSRDAWRCVWHLIQNDLVHGWGLDFALRKCVEPAHEKIGVVDAQWIVHQVVPSLGNQGRAENGKAPWEGVRERCRKEWSMFQTRLADAEKQYYTEKGIVPPNSTA
;
A
#
# COMPACT_ATOMS: atom_id res chain seq x y z
N MET A 1 -27.04 -84.26 -11.68
CA MET A 1 -26.68 -83.42 -10.51
C MET A 1 -27.74 -82.33 -10.40
N ALA A 2 -28.92 -82.67 -9.88
CA ALA A 2 -29.33 -82.57 -8.47
C ALA A 2 -29.75 -81.12 -8.09
N LYS A 3 -31.07 -80.98 -7.94
CA LYS A 3 -31.85 -79.84 -7.44
C LYS A 3 -32.55 -80.30 -6.15
N LEU A 4 -32.99 -79.35 -5.32
CA LEU A 4 -33.70 -79.46 -4.02
C LEU A 4 -32.80 -79.88 -2.84
N GLY A 5 -32.89 -79.30 -1.64
CA GLY A 5 -33.80 -78.31 -1.06
C GLY A 5 -34.00 -78.67 0.42
N VAL A 6 -33.79 -77.72 1.36
CA VAL A 6 -34.26 -77.84 2.76
C VAL A 6 -34.62 -76.46 3.28
N ASN A 7 -35.74 -76.42 4.00
CA ASN A 7 -36.47 -75.27 4.52
C ASN A 7 -36.42 -75.29 6.06
N VAL A 8 -36.78 -74.16 6.69
CA VAL A 8 -37.26 -73.95 8.09
C VAL A 8 -36.28 -73.51 9.19
N GLY A 9 -36.56 -72.32 9.77
CA GLY A 9 -36.10 -71.88 11.11
C GLY A 9 -36.47 -70.42 11.46
N ARG A 10 -37.55 -70.22 12.23
CA ARG A 10 -38.21 -68.96 12.72
C ARG A 10 -37.31 -67.95 13.48
N SER A 11 -37.60 -66.63 13.36
CA SER A 11 -38.18 -65.79 14.45
C SER A 11 -38.26 -64.27 14.14
N GLY A 12 -39.43 -63.66 14.35
CA GLY A 12 -39.59 -62.34 15.00
C GLY A 12 -39.36 -61.05 14.19
N LEU A 13 -40.41 -60.56 13.53
CA LEU A 13 -40.54 -59.18 13.06
C LEU A 13 -41.07 -58.29 14.21
N MET A 14 -40.32 -57.28 14.65
CA MET A 14 -40.89 -56.09 15.33
C MET A 14 -40.46 -54.83 14.58
N ARG A 15 -41.45 -54.10 14.05
CA ARG A 15 -41.29 -52.77 13.44
C ARG A 15 -41.07 -51.71 14.52
N PRO A 16 -40.15 -50.73 14.37
CA PRO A 16 -40.10 -49.55 15.22
C PRO A 16 -41.18 -48.54 14.81
N ASN A 17 -41.82 -47.95 15.81
CA ASN A 17 -43.00 -47.09 15.69
C ASN A 17 -42.57 -45.65 15.31
N GLU A 18 -42.70 -45.27 14.03
CA GLU A 18 -42.30 -43.94 13.49
C GLU A 18 -42.93 -42.76 14.24
N THR A 19 -44.10 -42.95 14.84
CA THR A 19 -44.83 -41.93 15.62
C THR A 19 -44.05 -41.48 16.86
N MET A 20 -43.27 -42.36 17.49
CA MET A 20 -42.52 -42.01 18.70
C MET A 20 -41.28 -41.16 18.41
N ARG A 21 -40.73 -41.25 17.20
CA ARG A 21 -39.57 -40.46 16.74
C ARG A 21 -39.96 -39.01 16.41
N LEU A 22 -41.15 -38.81 15.84
CA LEU A 22 -41.72 -37.49 15.54
C LEU A 22 -42.06 -36.69 16.81
N ILE A 23 -42.61 -37.36 17.83
CA ILE A 23 -42.93 -36.73 19.12
C ILE A 23 -41.63 -36.28 19.83
N PHE A 24 -40.60 -37.11 19.81
CA PHE A 24 -39.31 -36.78 20.43
C PHE A 24 -38.63 -35.58 19.75
N SER A 25 -38.68 -35.48 18.41
CA SER A 25 -38.16 -34.32 17.68
C SER A 25 -38.94 -33.03 17.95
N ALA A 26 -40.27 -33.12 18.12
CA ALA A 26 -41.09 -31.94 18.42
C ALA A 26 -40.81 -31.38 19.83
N VAL A 27 -40.64 -32.26 20.82
CA VAL A 27 -40.35 -31.83 22.20
C VAL A 27 -38.98 -31.17 22.33
N ILE A 28 -37.96 -31.71 21.65
CA ILE A 28 -36.61 -31.11 21.63
C ILE A 28 -36.63 -29.75 20.91
N GLY A 29 -37.40 -29.62 19.82
CA GLY A 29 -37.56 -28.35 19.11
C GLY A 29 -38.24 -27.27 19.95
N VAL A 30 -39.26 -27.62 20.72
CA VAL A 30 -39.96 -26.68 21.62
C VAL A 30 -39.07 -26.26 22.80
N MET A 31 -38.30 -27.19 23.38
CA MET A 31 -37.38 -26.87 24.48
C MET A 31 -36.21 -25.98 24.03
N LEU A 32 -35.64 -26.23 22.85
CA LEU A 32 -34.60 -25.37 22.27
C LEU A 32 -35.16 -23.99 21.90
N GLY A 33 -36.37 -23.92 21.33
CA GLY A 33 -37.04 -22.66 21.03
C GLY A 33 -37.35 -21.81 22.28
N TYR A 34 -37.70 -22.45 23.39
CA TYR A 34 -37.97 -21.78 24.66
C TYR A 34 -36.69 -21.26 25.34
N LEU A 35 -35.57 -21.99 25.24
CA LEU A 35 -34.27 -21.58 25.82
C LEU A 35 -33.63 -20.39 25.08
N PHE A 36 -33.81 -20.29 23.76
CA PHE A 36 -33.39 -19.11 23.00
C PHE A 36 -34.31 -17.89 23.20
N GLY A 37 -35.55 -18.09 23.68
CA GLY A 37 -36.54 -17.03 23.88
C GLY A 37 -36.42 -16.23 25.19
N ILE A 38 -35.66 -16.71 26.19
CA ILE A 38 -35.68 -16.16 27.57
C ILE A 38 -34.35 -15.54 28.01
N SER A 39 -33.31 -15.58 27.17
CA SER A 39 -31.95 -15.20 27.56
C SER A 39 -31.52 -13.76 27.20
N PHE A 40 -32.46 -12.82 26.96
CA PHE A 40 -32.13 -11.40 26.76
C PHE A 40 -32.65 -10.52 27.91
N PRO A 41 -31.77 -9.79 28.63
CA PRO A 41 -32.22 -8.79 29.58
C PRO A 41 -32.84 -7.60 28.83
N THR A 42 -34.06 -7.25 29.21
CA THR A 42 -34.74 -6.01 28.78
C THR A 42 -34.02 -4.80 29.41
N VAL A 43 -33.28 -4.06 28.60
CA VAL A 43 -32.88 -2.68 28.91
C VAL A 43 -33.35 -1.79 27.76
N SER A 44 -34.20 -0.84 28.13
CA SER A 44 -34.84 0.14 27.26
C SER A 44 -33.82 1.18 26.78
N ILE A 45 -33.61 1.28 25.47
CA ILE A 45 -33.08 2.50 24.82
C ILE A 45 -34.07 2.92 23.75
N THR A 46 -34.53 4.15 23.89
CA THR A 46 -35.46 4.85 23.02
C THR A 46 -34.92 5.02 21.60
N LYS A 47 -35.78 4.65 20.62
CA LYS A 47 -35.93 5.18 19.25
C LYS A 47 -34.67 5.39 18.41
N LEU A 48 -34.57 4.60 17.34
CA LEU A 48 -34.64 5.05 15.93
C LEU A 48 -34.82 3.82 15.04
N HIS A 49 -35.95 3.72 14.34
CA HIS A 49 -36.21 2.65 13.36
C HIS A 49 -35.95 3.18 11.95
N PHE A 50 -34.94 2.62 11.28
CA PHE A 50 -34.93 2.46 9.82
C PHE A 50 -35.18 0.97 9.52
N PRO A 51 -36.17 0.61 8.70
CA PRO A 51 -36.31 -0.76 8.21
C PRO A 51 -35.26 -1.04 7.14
N SER A 52 -34.31 -1.92 7.45
CA SER A 52 -33.53 -2.69 6.47
C SER A 52 -34.35 -3.88 5.95
N SER A 53 -33.99 -4.35 4.75
CA SER A 53 -34.61 -5.42 3.93
C SER A 53 -35.77 -4.93 3.06
N ILE A 54 -35.73 -5.05 1.72
CA ILE A 54 -35.22 -6.15 0.90
C ILE A 54 -34.57 -5.57 -0.36
N ILE A 55 -33.26 -5.77 -0.56
CA ILE A 55 -32.71 -5.91 -1.92
C ILE A 55 -32.00 -7.25 -1.94
N SER A 56 -32.81 -8.30 -2.08
CA SER A 56 -32.33 -9.56 -2.62
C SER A 56 -32.00 -9.33 -4.09
N TYR A 57 -30.74 -9.55 -4.39
CA TYR A 57 -30.20 -9.83 -5.71
C TYR A 57 -31.16 -10.71 -6.52
N ILE A 58 -31.80 -10.16 -7.55
CA ILE A 58 -32.43 -10.93 -8.62
C ILE A 58 -31.93 -10.33 -9.93
N GLU A 59 -30.88 -10.96 -10.43
CA GLU A 59 -30.61 -11.03 -11.86
C GLU A 59 -31.73 -11.89 -12.47
N ASP A 60 -32.74 -11.26 -13.05
CA ASP A 60 -33.51 -11.93 -14.09
C ASP A 60 -33.93 -10.94 -15.18
N LYS A 61 -33.68 -11.37 -16.42
CA LYS A 61 -34.09 -10.65 -17.62
C LYS A 61 -35.61 -10.63 -17.64
N ASN A 62 -36.17 -9.45 -17.92
CA ASN A 62 -37.59 -9.14 -18.15
C ASN A 62 -38.38 -8.70 -16.90
N SER A 63 -38.25 -7.43 -16.53
CA SER A 63 -39.41 -6.62 -16.14
C SER A 63 -39.05 -5.12 -16.16
N GLY A 64 -39.47 -4.43 -17.22
CA GLY A 64 -39.53 -2.98 -17.21
C GLY A 64 -40.71 -2.54 -16.34
N ILE A 65 -40.48 -2.35 -15.04
CA ILE A 65 -41.36 -1.74 -14.01
C ILE A 65 -40.56 -1.92 -12.70
N THR A 66 -40.14 -0.94 -11.88
CA THR A 66 -40.36 0.50 -11.77
C THR A 66 -39.20 1.09 -10.94
N THR A 67 -38.15 1.59 -11.58
CA THR A 67 -37.15 2.46 -10.93
C THR A 67 -37.75 3.82 -10.55
N GLN A 68 -38.78 4.27 -11.26
CA GLN A 68 -39.51 5.52 -10.98
C GLN A 68 -40.25 5.51 -9.63
N THR A 69 -40.82 4.37 -9.22
CA THR A 69 -41.62 4.29 -7.98
C THR A 69 -40.75 4.41 -6.73
N LEU A 70 -39.52 3.89 -6.77
CA LEU A 70 -38.54 4.02 -5.68
C LEU A 70 -37.99 5.45 -5.57
N LEU A 71 -37.73 6.12 -6.71
CA LEU A 71 -37.30 7.52 -6.74
C LEU A 71 -38.37 8.46 -6.18
N ASN A 72 -39.65 8.24 -6.55
CA ASN A 72 -40.76 9.04 -6.05
C ASN A 72 -40.96 8.88 -4.53
N HIS A 73 -40.74 7.68 -3.98
CA HIS A 73 -40.82 7.46 -2.53
C HIS A 73 -39.68 8.15 -1.77
N ALA A 74 -38.45 8.13 -2.28
CA ALA A 74 -37.30 8.81 -1.67
C ALA A 74 -37.48 10.35 -1.64
N TRP A 75 -38.05 10.94 -2.70
CA TRP A 75 -38.36 12.37 -2.75
C TRP A 75 -39.54 12.78 -1.85
N SER A 76 -40.51 11.90 -1.63
CA SER A 76 -41.64 12.20 -0.74
C SER A 76 -41.25 12.31 0.75
N SER A 77 -40.23 11.57 1.20
CA SER A 77 -39.70 11.64 2.58
C SER A 77 -38.86 12.90 2.86
N ALA A 78 -38.37 13.60 1.83
CA ALA A 78 -37.62 14.85 2.02
C ALA A 78 -38.53 16.08 2.30
N ASN A 79 -39.84 15.96 2.05
CA ASN A 79 -40.78 17.08 2.10
C ASN A 79 -41.50 17.28 3.45
N THR A 80 -41.15 16.54 4.50
CA THR A 80 -41.86 16.59 5.80
C THR A 80 -41.24 17.50 6.87
N HIS A 81 -40.30 18.37 6.51
CA HIS A 81 -39.81 19.43 7.39
C HIS A 81 -40.17 20.82 6.88
N LYS A 82 -41.45 21.20 7.02
CA LYS A 82 -41.87 22.60 6.96
C LYS A 82 -41.38 23.33 8.22
N ARG A 83 -40.31 24.12 8.07
CA ARG A 83 -40.09 25.31 8.88
C ARG A 83 -39.97 26.52 7.95
N ASN A 84 -40.66 27.58 8.34
CA ASN A 84 -40.90 28.80 7.56
C ASN A 84 -39.61 29.44 7.04
N SER A 85 -39.34 29.29 5.76
CA SER A 85 -38.58 30.23 4.95
C SER A 85 -39.25 30.30 3.59
N THR A 86 -39.60 31.50 3.15
CA THR A 86 -40.00 31.78 1.76
C THR A 86 -38.81 31.53 0.85
N SER A 87 -38.60 30.28 0.46
CA SER A 87 -37.69 29.88 -0.61
C SER A 87 -38.52 29.26 -1.72
N ASP A 88 -38.29 29.72 -2.95
CA ASP A 88 -38.92 29.21 -4.17
C ASP A 88 -38.83 27.67 -4.19
N PRO A 89 -39.95 26.92 -4.33
CA PRO A 89 -39.96 25.46 -4.32
C PRO A 89 -39.15 24.84 -5.48
N ASN A 90 -38.65 25.64 -6.43
CA ASN A 90 -37.78 25.20 -7.51
C ASN A 90 -36.27 25.35 -7.23
N GLU A 91 -35.85 25.94 -6.11
CA GLU A 91 -34.42 26.05 -5.76
C GLU A 91 -33.95 24.85 -4.93
N ILE A 92 -33.40 23.85 -5.61
CA ILE A 92 -32.66 22.75 -4.96
C ILE A 92 -31.51 23.36 -4.15
N PRO A 93 -31.39 23.07 -2.83
CA PRO A 93 -30.28 23.56 -2.02
C PRO A 93 -28.95 23.09 -2.62
N LYS A 94 -28.14 24.04 -3.10
CA LYS A 94 -26.83 23.76 -3.71
C LYS A 94 -25.80 23.59 -2.60
N ILE A 95 -25.28 22.37 -2.44
CA ILE A 95 -24.15 22.10 -1.55
C ILE A 95 -22.89 22.58 -2.26
N HIS A 96 -22.14 23.45 -1.60
CA HIS A 96 -20.82 23.84 -2.03
C HIS A 96 -19.94 24.07 -0.79
N VAL A 97 -19.03 23.13 -0.53
CA VAL A 97 -18.09 23.17 0.59
C VAL A 97 -16.68 23.30 0.06
N SER A 98 -16.12 24.50 0.14
CA SER A 98 -14.80 24.84 -0.37
C SER A 98 -13.64 24.16 0.38
N THR A 99 -13.89 23.65 1.59
CA THR A 99 -12.91 22.90 2.38
C THR A 99 -12.81 21.43 1.98
N ASN A 100 -13.72 20.92 1.15
CA ASN A 100 -13.62 19.56 0.62
C ASN A 100 -12.44 19.46 -0.37
N PRO A 101 -11.94 18.23 -0.62
CA PRO A 101 -10.98 18.00 -1.70
C PRO A 101 -11.49 18.54 -3.04
N LYS A 102 -10.56 18.96 -3.90
CA LYS A 102 -10.90 19.49 -5.22
C LYS A 102 -11.74 18.48 -6.01
N GLY A 103 -12.87 18.94 -6.57
CA GLY A 103 -13.84 18.11 -7.28
C GLY A 103 -14.89 17.44 -6.38
N ALA A 104 -14.78 17.54 -5.06
CA ALA A 104 -15.74 17.04 -4.07
C ALA A 104 -16.51 18.18 -3.38
N GLU A 105 -16.43 19.42 -3.86
CA GLU A 105 -17.06 20.59 -3.24
C GLU A 105 -18.59 20.46 -3.20
N MET A 106 -19.18 19.70 -4.12
CA MET A 106 -20.63 19.46 -4.16
C MET A 106 -21.12 18.37 -3.19
N LEU A 107 -20.21 17.74 -2.44
CA LEU A 107 -20.55 16.67 -1.50
C LEU A 107 -20.74 17.21 -0.07
N PRO A 108 -21.72 16.68 0.70
CA PRO A 108 -21.77 16.92 2.13
C PRO A 108 -20.45 16.46 2.80
N PRO A 109 -19.86 17.22 3.73
CA PRO A 109 -18.56 16.86 4.32
C PRO A 109 -18.57 15.49 4.99
N GLY A 110 -19.70 15.09 5.58
CA GLY A 110 -19.83 13.81 6.29
C GLY A 110 -19.76 12.55 5.42
N ILE A 111 -19.84 12.66 4.08
CA ILE A 111 -19.69 11.51 3.17
C ILE A 111 -18.32 11.48 2.46
N VAL A 112 -17.51 12.53 2.61
CA VAL A 112 -16.24 12.64 1.88
C VAL A 112 -15.18 11.77 2.56
N ALA A 113 -14.68 10.78 1.83
CA ALA A 113 -13.44 10.08 2.15
C ALA A 113 -12.31 10.68 1.29
N SER A 114 -11.45 11.51 1.91
CA SER A 114 -10.35 12.20 1.21
C SER A 114 -9.13 11.33 0.94
N GLU A 115 -9.03 10.19 1.63
CA GLU A 115 -7.91 9.25 1.57
C GLU A 115 -8.42 7.83 1.29
N SER A 116 -7.49 6.96 0.89
CA SER A 116 -7.70 5.54 0.67
C SER A 116 -6.59 4.74 1.38
N ASP A 117 -6.58 3.42 1.21
CA ASP A 117 -5.64 2.53 1.87
C ASP A 117 -5.43 1.23 1.08
N PHE A 118 -4.43 0.45 1.50
CA PHE A 118 -4.21 -0.92 1.02
C PHE A 118 -4.79 -1.97 1.98
N TYR A 119 -5.66 -1.56 2.90
CA TYR A 119 -6.21 -2.47 3.88
C TYR A 119 -7.23 -3.40 3.21
N LEU A 120 -6.96 -4.70 3.24
CA LEU A 120 -7.81 -5.70 2.62
C LEU A 120 -9.08 -5.89 3.45
N ARG A 121 -10.22 -5.70 2.80
CA ARG A 121 -11.55 -5.87 3.37
C ARG A 121 -12.14 -7.21 2.95
N ARG A 122 -13.03 -7.76 3.76
CA ARG A 122 -13.75 -8.99 3.41
C ARG A 122 -14.63 -8.76 2.19
N LEU A 123 -14.80 -9.80 1.40
CA LEU A 123 -15.68 -9.77 0.22
C LEU A 123 -17.19 -9.85 0.61
N TRP A 124 -17.52 -10.36 1.80
CA TRP A 124 -18.90 -10.55 2.27
C TRP A 124 -19.04 -10.28 3.77
N GLY A 125 -20.29 -10.04 4.20
CA GLY A 125 -20.68 -9.75 5.58
C GLY A 125 -20.70 -8.25 5.88
N GLU A 126 -20.78 -7.91 7.16
CA GLU A 126 -20.83 -6.52 7.60
C GLU A 126 -19.42 -5.90 7.67
N PRO A 127 -19.23 -4.64 7.25
CA PRO A 127 -17.93 -3.96 7.35
C PRO A 127 -17.35 -3.89 8.77
N THR A 128 -18.20 -3.99 9.80
CA THR A 128 -17.79 -4.05 11.21
C THR A 128 -17.07 -5.36 11.57
N GLU A 129 -17.17 -6.38 10.73
CA GLU A 129 -16.51 -7.67 10.90
C GLU A 129 -15.18 -7.80 10.12
N ASP A 130 -14.70 -6.71 9.52
CA ASP A 130 -13.38 -6.66 8.89
C ASP A 130 -12.25 -6.83 9.93
N LEU A 131 -11.06 -7.23 9.46
CA LEU A 131 -9.89 -7.56 10.30
C LEU A 131 -9.52 -6.44 11.30
N THR A 132 -9.37 -6.76 12.58
CA THR A 132 -9.06 -5.72 13.58
C THR A 132 -7.63 -5.18 13.48
N MET A 133 -6.70 -5.94 12.91
CA MET A 133 -5.30 -5.54 12.79
C MET A 133 -5.11 -4.60 11.58
N ARG A 134 -4.66 -3.37 11.87
CA ARG A 134 -4.21 -2.41 10.85
C ARG A 134 -2.68 -2.31 10.86
N GLN A 135 -2.07 -2.63 9.73
CA GLN A 135 -0.64 -2.49 9.50
C GLN A 135 -0.24 -1.01 9.62
N LYS A 136 0.91 -0.76 10.24
CA LYS A 136 1.44 0.60 10.49
C LYS A 136 2.51 1.01 9.48
N TYR A 137 3.11 0.03 8.81
CA TYR A 137 4.24 0.24 7.90
C TYR A 137 3.95 -0.42 6.56
N LEU A 138 4.56 0.10 5.51
CA LEU A 138 4.48 -0.45 4.16
C LEU A 138 5.88 -0.83 3.71
N VAL A 139 6.04 -2.02 3.13
CA VAL A 139 7.23 -2.40 2.37
C VAL A 139 6.86 -2.77 0.95
N THR A 140 7.62 -2.22 0.02
CA THR A 140 7.49 -2.51 -1.41
C THR A 140 8.78 -3.06 -1.97
N PHE A 141 8.64 -4.07 -2.83
CA PHE A 141 9.74 -4.64 -3.59
C PHE A 141 9.39 -4.65 -5.08
N THR A 142 10.32 -4.25 -5.94
CA THR A 142 10.17 -4.41 -7.39
C THR A 142 10.86 -5.67 -7.83
N VAL A 143 10.09 -6.69 -8.22
CA VAL A 143 10.56 -8.07 -8.24
C VAL A 143 10.39 -8.73 -9.60
N GLY A 144 11.30 -9.65 -9.87
CA GLY A 144 11.14 -10.71 -10.85
C GLY A 144 11.27 -12.07 -10.19
N TYR A 145 10.75 -13.10 -10.85
CA TYR A 145 10.76 -14.47 -10.37
C TYR A 145 12.17 -14.98 -10.05
N GLY A 146 13.20 -14.53 -10.78
CA GLY A 146 14.59 -14.90 -10.54
C GLY A 146 15.09 -14.52 -9.14
N GLN A 147 14.47 -13.55 -8.49
CA GLN A 147 14.84 -13.02 -7.18
C GLN A 147 13.91 -13.50 -6.06
N LYS A 148 12.95 -14.39 -6.37
CA LYS A 148 11.96 -14.91 -5.41
C LYS A 148 12.58 -15.44 -4.12
N ALA A 149 13.65 -16.24 -4.23
CA ALA A 149 14.34 -16.78 -3.05
C ALA A 149 14.99 -15.68 -2.18
N ASN A 150 15.43 -14.58 -2.78
CA ASN A 150 15.97 -13.45 -2.04
C ASN A 150 14.87 -12.67 -1.33
N ILE A 151 13.76 -12.42 -2.02
CA ILE A 151 12.59 -11.74 -1.43
C ILE A 151 11.96 -12.57 -0.31
N ASP A 152 11.92 -13.91 -0.42
CA ASP A 152 11.47 -14.78 0.67
C ASP A 152 12.33 -14.61 1.94
N ARG A 153 13.65 -14.43 1.79
CA ARG A 153 14.53 -14.08 2.92
C ARG A 153 14.27 -12.67 3.44
N ALA A 154 14.04 -11.71 2.55
CA ALA A 154 13.76 -10.32 2.90
C ALA A 154 12.48 -10.19 3.71
N VAL A 155 11.37 -10.75 3.23
CA VAL A 155 10.04 -10.67 3.86
C VAL A 155 10.04 -11.21 5.30
N LYS A 156 10.84 -12.22 5.59
CA LYS A 156 11.00 -12.77 6.96
C LYS A 156 11.60 -11.78 7.97
N LYS A 157 12.15 -10.65 7.53
CA LYS A 157 12.66 -9.57 8.40
C LYS A 157 11.61 -8.53 8.76
N PHE A 158 10.40 -8.64 8.20
CA PHE A 158 9.29 -7.73 8.44
C PHE A 158 8.22 -8.43 9.29
N SER A 159 7.71 -7.72 10.29
CA SER A 159 6.68 -8.22 11.21
C SER A 159 5.28 -8.15 10.58
N GLU A 160 4.26 -8.61 11.30
CA GLU A 160 2.86 -8.47 10.91
C GLU A 160 2.35 -7.01 10.89
N ASN A 161 3.14 -6.05 11.40
CA ASN A 161 2.85 -4.62 11.29
C ASN A 161 3.05 -4.06 9.88
N PHE A 162 3.60 -4.86 8.96
CA PHE A 162 3.89 -4.45 7.59
C PHE A 162 2.85 -4.95 6.60
N THR A 163 2.35 -4.04 5.78
CA THR A 163 1.75 -4.39 4.50
C THR A 163 2.88 -4.70 3.52
N ILE A 164 2.79 -5.82 2.82
CA ILE A 164 3.77 -6.23 1.80
C ILE A 164 3.14 -6.03 0.43
N LEU A 165 3.81 -5.24 -0.42
CA LEU A 165 3.38 -4.95 -1.78
C LEU A 165 4.49 -5.31 -2.77
N LEU A 166 4.20 -6.22 -3.70
CA LEU A 166 5.15 -6.68 -4.70
C LEU A 166 4.81 -6.09 -6.08
N PHE A 167 5.79 -5.45 -6.71
CA PHE A 167 5.70 -4.89 -8.05
C PHE A 167 6.40 -5.81 -9.05
N HIS A 168 5.62 -6.63 -9.77
CA HIS A 168 6.14 -7.67 -10.67
C HIS A 168 6.43 -7.10 -12.05
N TYR A 169 7.71 -6.94 -12.40
CA TYR A 169 8.10 -6.44 -13.72
C TYR A 169 8.13 -7.51 -14.82
N ASP A 170 7.98 -8.80 -14.47
CA ASP A 170 8.09 -9.92 -15.42
C ASP A 170 6.73 -10.55 -15.78
N GLY A 171 5.66 -10.17 -15.08
CA GLY A 171 4.33 -10.71 -15.30
C GLY A 171 4.08 -12.08 -14.67
N ARG A 172 4.88 -12.48 -13.68
CA ARG A 172 4.89 -13.82 -13.08
C ARG A 172 4.41 -13.84 -11.63
N ALA A 173 3.32 -13.11 -11.36
CA ALA A 173 2.81 -12.93 -10.00
C ALA A 173 2.26 -14.24 -9.39
N SER A 174 1.59 -15.08 -10.18
CA SER A 174 0.98 -16.35 -9.70
C SER A 174 2.01 -17.40 -9.31
N GLU A 175 3.24 -17.32 -9.84
CA GLU A 175 4.32 -18.26 -9.49
C GLU A 175 4.89 -18.05 -8.08
N TRP A 176 4.31 -17.15 -7.28
CA TRP A 176 4.65 -16.92 -5.88
C TRP A 176 3.66 -17.55 -4.89
N ASP A 177 2.57 -18.16 -5.38
CA ASP A 177 1.47 -18.72 -4.55
C ASP A 177 1.89 -19.93 -3.69
N ASP A 178 3.04 -20.53 -3.96
CA ASP A 178 3.69 -21.56 -3.12
C ASP A 178 4.29 -21.00 -1.82
N LEU A 179 4.43 -19.67 -1.69
CA LEU A 179 4.85 -19.01 -0.46
C LEU A 179 3.61 -18.55 0.32
N GLU A 180 3.38 -19.09 1.52
CA GLU A 180 2.19 -18.78 2.33
C GLU A 180 2.05 -17.30 2.70
N TRP A 181 3.17 -16.59 2.90
CA TRP A 181 3.13 -15.15 3.14
C TRP A 181 2.71 -14.37 1.88
N SER A 182 3.00 -14.89 0.68
CA SER A 182 2.69 -14.22 -0.58
C SER A 182 1.20 -14.17 -0.84
N LYS A 183 0.44 -15.17 -0.40
CA LYS A 183 -1.04 -15.19 -0.47
C LYS A 183 -1.70 -14.04 0.31
N ARG A 184 -0.98 -13.44 1.26
CA ARG A 184 -1.42 -12.30 2.07
C ARG A 184 -0.81 -10.97 1.59
N ALA A 185 0.15 -11.01 0.67
CA ALA A 185 0.75 -9.83 0.07
C ALA A 185 -0.15 -9.28 -1.05
N ILE A 186 0.06 -8.02 -1.40
CA ILE A 186 -0.59 -7.40 -2.55
C ILE A 186 0.36 -7.49 -3.73
N HIS A 187 -0.14 -7.96 -4.87
CA HIS A 187 0.64 -8.12 -6.09
C HIS A 187 0.13 -7.14 -7.15
N VAL A 188 1.03 -6.33 -7.71
CA VAL A 188 0.74 -5.49 -8.89
C VAL A 188 1.70 -5.89 -9.98
N SER A 189 1.18 -6.19 -11.17
CA SER A 189 1.95 -6.82 -12.24
C SER A 189 1.77 -6.10 -13.57
N VAL A 190 2.83 -5.42 -14.00
CA VAL A 190 2.95 -4.71 -15.27
C VAL A 190 4.33 -4.98 -15.85
N ARG A 191 4.38 -5.56 -17.04
CA ARG A 191 5.64 -5.99 -17.65
C ARG A 191 6.57 -4.81 -17.93
N LYS A 192 7.85 -5.02 -17.63
CA LYS A 192 9.00 -4.15 -17.93
C LYS A 192 8.86 -2.72 -17.38
N GLN A 193 8.21 -2.57 -16.23
CA GLN A 193 8.15 -1.30 -15.50
C GLN A 193 9.16 -1.28 -14.35
N THR A 194 9.69 -0.09 -14.09
CA THR A 194 10.70 0.16 -13.06
C THR A 194 10.06 0.48 -11.71
N LYS A 195 10.87 0.38 -10.64
CA LYS A 195 10.47 0.72 -9.27
C LYS A 195 9.78 2.06 -9.14
N TRP A 196 10.37 3.11 -9.71
CA TRP A 196 9.82 4.47 -9.59
C TRP A 196 8.60 4.71 -10.49
N TRP A 197 8.44 3.94 -11.57
CA TRP A 197 7.19 3.94 -12.33
C TRP A 197 6.02 3.43 -11.50
N TYR A 198 6.23 2.32 -10.78
CA TYR A 198 5.24 1.76 -9.86
C TYR A 198 4.97 2.69 -8.68
N ALA A 199 6.02 3.17 -8.01
CA ALA A 199 5.88 4.07 -6.86
C ALA A 199 5.06 5.31 -7.22
N LYS A 200 5.30 5.92 -8.40
CA LYS A 200 4.53 7.09 -8.86
C LYS A 200 3.03 6.80 -9.04
N ARG A 201 2.64 5.57 -9.38
CA ARG A 201 1.25 5.23 -9.76
C ARG A 201 0.45 4.57 -8.65
N PHE A 202 1.11 3.78 -7.80
CA PHE A 202 0.44 2.98 -6.79
C PHE A 202 0.68 3.49 -5.38
N LEU A 203 1.72 4.29 -5.14
CA LEU A 203 2.02 4.85 -3.82
C LEU A 203 1.61 6.33 -3.74
N HIS A 204 0.41 6.67 -4.21
CA HIS A 204 -0.10 8.04 -4.07
C HIS A 204 -0.16 8.44 -2.59
N PRO A 205 0.21 9.68 -2.19
CA PRO A 205 0.26 10.06 -0.79
C PRO A 205 -1.03 9.81 -0.03
N ASP A 206 -2.18 10.06 -0.66
CA ASP A 206 -3.49 9.82 -0.05
C ASP A 206 -3.91 8.34 -0.02
N ILE A 207 -3.19 7.43 -0.71
CA ILE A 207 -3.38 5.96 -0.59
C ILE A 207 -2.49 5.39 0.53
N VAL A 208 -1.27 5.91 0.66
CA VAL A 208 -0.31 5.44 1.66
C VAL A 208 -0.34 6.26 2.96
N ALA A 209 -1.28 7.21 3.05
CA ALA A 209 -1.49 8.08 4.20
C ALA A 209 -1.65 7.32 5.54
N PRO A 210 -2.18 6.08 5.62
CA PRO A 210 -2.25 5.37 6.89
C PRO A 210 -0.90 4.86 7.43
N TYR A 211 0.15 4.79 6.62
CA TYR A 211 1.44 4.21 6.99
C TYR A 211 2.38 5.27 7.58
N ASP A 212 3.05 4.94 8.69
CA ASP A 212 4.05 5.83 9.31
C ASP A 212 5.34 5.88 8.50
N TYR A 213 5.76 4.71 7.99
CA TYR A 213 6.99 4.54 7.22
C TYR A 213 6.74 3.66 5.99
N ILE A 214 7.36 4.05 4.88
CA ILE A 214 7.22 3.43 3.56
C ILE A 214 8.61 3.03 3.07
N PHE A 215 8.83 1.73 2.96
CA PHE A 215 10.07 1.10 2.47
C PHE A 215 9.93 0.86 0.96
N ILE A 216 10.87 1.37 0.18
CA ILE A 216 10.89 1.20 -1.28
C ILE A 216 12.23 0.59 -1.68
N TRP A 217 12.27 -0.74 -1.74
CA TRP A 217 13.52 -1.51 -1.79
C TRP A 217 13.69 -2.25 -3.12
N ASP A 218 14.94 -2.35 -3.55
CA ASP A 218 15.36 -3.23 -4.63
C ASP A 218 15.39 -4.69 -4.18
N GLU A 219 15.35 -5.60 -5.15
CA GLU A 219 15.21 -7.04 -4.95
C GLU A 219 16.53 -7.79 -4.72
N ASP A 220 17.67 -7.12 -4.88
CA ASP A 220 19.02 -7.68 -4.81
C ASP A 220 19.76 -7.35 -3.49
N LEU A 221 18.99 -7.17 -2.41
CA LEU A 221 19.49 -6.86 -1.07
C LEU A 221 19.63 -8.13 -0.21
N GLY A 222 20.81 -8.34 0.37
CA GLY A 222 21.05 -9.28 1.47
C GLY A 222 20.70 -8.64 2.81
N VAL A 223 19.92 -9.35 3.62
CA VAL A 223 19.25 -8.80 4.83
C VAL A 223 19.60 -9.58 6.10
N GLU A 224 20.67 -10.35 6.09
CA GLU A 224 21.07 -11.25 7.18
C GLU A 224 21.12 -10.51 8.52
N HIS A 225 21.63 -9.28 8.49
CA HIS A 225 21.86 -8.42 9.65
C HIS A 225 20.82 -7.33 9.87
N PHE A 226 19.70 -7.41 9.15
CA PHE A 226 18.63 -6.43 9.22
C PHE A 226 17.43 -6.96 10.03
N ASN A 227 16.82 -6.08 10.81
CA ASN A 227 15.53 -6.24 11.48
C ASN A 227 14.71 -4.95 11.32
N ALA A 228 13.51 -5.06 10.74
CA ALA A 228 12.72 -3.89 10.39
C ALA A 228 12.19 -3.11 11.61
N GLU A 229 11.85 -3.80 12.70
CA GLU A 229 11.35 -3.15 13.92
C GLU A 229 12.47 -2.39 14.65
N GLU A 230 13.65 -3.00 14.79
CA GLU A 230 14.82 -2.32 15.36
C GLU A 230 15.27 -1.14 14.50
N TYR A 231 15.19 -1.27 13.17
CA TYR A 231 15.46 -0.18 12.25
C TYR A 231 14.51 1.00 12.49
N ILE A 232 13.19 0.77 12.53
CA ILE A 232 12.20 1.83 12.75
C ILE A 232 12.40 2.49 14.13
N LYS A 233 12.75 1.72 15.17
CA LYS A 233 13.09 2.28 16.49
C LYS A 233 14.22 3.30 16.39
N LEU A 234 15.28 3.00 15.64
CA LEU A 234 16.41 3.91 15.44
C LEU A 234 16.04 5.12 14.58
N VAL A 235 15.26 4.92 13.51
CA VAL A 235 14.74 6.01 12.67
C VAL A 235 13.96 7.02 13.52
N ARG A 236 13.06 6.54 14.38
CA ARG A 236 12.30 7.38 15.32
C ARG A 236 13.20 8.06 16.35
N LYS A 237 14.10 7.29 16.99
CA LYS A 237 15.04 7.79 18.02
C LYS A 237 15.88 8.95 17.49
N HIS A 238 16.29 8.90 16.23
CA HIS A 238 17.20 9.87 15.62
C HIS A 238 16.50 10.92 14.75
N GLY A 239 15.16 10.94 14.73
CA GLY A 239 14.35 11.91 14.00
C GLY A 239 14.58 11.88 12.49
N LEU A 240 14.79 10.70 11.92
CA LEU A 240 15.03 10.54 10.48
C LEU A 240 13.70 10.49 9.71
N GLU A 241 13.58 11.36 8.71
CA GLU A 241 12.42 11.42 7.80
C GLU A 241 12.68 10.66 6.50
N ILE A 242 13.93 10.62 6.05
CA ILE A 242 14.36 9.80 4.91
C ILE A 242 15.62 9.06 5.34
N SER A 243 15.64 7.75 5.17
CA SER A 243 16.75 6.94 5.66
C SER A 243 17.00 5.72 4.81
N GLN A 244 18.13 5.07 5.05
CA GLN A 244 18.41 3.72 4.55
C GLN A 244 19.21 2.93 5.60
N PRO A 245 19.20 1.59 5.53
CA PRO A 245 20.18 0.77 6.23
C PRO A 245 21.61 1.06 5.76
N GLY A 246 22.61 0.84 6.63
CA GLY A 246 24.01 0.89 6.23
C GLY A 246 24.34 -0.18 5.18
N LEU A 247 25.20 0.15 4.21
CA LEU A 247 25.69 -0.83 3.22
C LEU A 247 27.01 -1.44 3.69
N GLN A 248 27.09 -2.77 3.61
CA GLN A 248 28.32 -3.49 3.90
C GLN A 248 29.43 -3.09 2.88
N PRO A 249 30.66 -2.77 3.34
CA PRO A 249 31.69 -2.19 2.49
C PRO A 249 32.45 -3.18 1.59
N ASP A 250 32.15 -4.47 1.68
CA ASP A 250 32.96 -5.56 1.13
C ASP A 250 32.86 -5.73 -0.40
N ARG A 251 31.91 -5.07 -1.06
CA ARG A 251 31.67 -5.22 -2.51
C ARG A 251 31.85 -3.97 -3.36
N GLY A 252 32.55 -2.96 -2.83
CA GLY A 252 32.74 -1.68 -3.49
C GLY A 252 31.46 -0.84 -3.41
N LEU A 253 31.61 0.41 -2.96
CA LEU A 253 30.51 1.34 -2.78
C LEU A 253 30.77 2.59 -3.60
N THR A 254 29.73 3.10 -4.26
CA THR A 254 29.82 4.35 -5.02
C THR A 254 30.01 5.55 -4.09
N TRP A 255 29.25 5.59 -2.99
CA TRP A 255 29.15 6.74 -2.08
C TRP A 255 29.64 6.36 -0.67
N GLN A 256 30.53 7.16 -0.08
CA GLN A 256 30.97 6.98 1.31
C GLN A 256 29.84 7.17 2.31
N MET A 257 28.82 7.94 1.93
CA MET A 257 27.66 8.24 2.75
C MET A 257 26.78 7.02 2.99
N THR A 258 26.74 6.05 2.06
CA THR A 258 25.91 4.84 2.22
C THR A 258 26.62 3.72 2.97
N LYS A 259 27.95 3.81 3.09
CA LYS A 259 28.78 2.82 3.75
C LYS A 259 28.44 2.72 5.24
N ARG A 260 28.27 1.49 5.75
CA ARG A 260 28.08 1.25 7.17
C ARG A 260 29.29 1.71 8.00
N ARG A 261 29.02 2.35 9.14
CA ARG A 261 29.99 2.66 10.21
C ARG A 261 29.83 1.67 11.37
N GLY A 262 30.93 1.10 11.85
CA GLY A 262 30.89 0.06 12.89
C GLY A 262 30.80 0.60 14.33
N ASP A 263 31.00 1.91 14.51
CA ASP A 263 31.23 2.58 15.78
C ASP A 263 30.03 3.38 16.30
N ARG A 264 28.90 3.38 15.58
CA ARG A 264 27.73 4.23 15.86
C ARG A 264 26.43 3.58 15.39
N GLU A 265 25.31 4.11 15.88
CA GLU A 265 23.98 3.65 15.48
C GLU A 265 23.53 4.22 14.14
N VAL A 266 23.84 5.50 13.88
CA VAL A 266 23.48 6.24 12.68
C VAL A 266 24.58 7.23 12.30
N HIS A 267 24.63 7.62 11.03
CA HIS A 267 25.34 8.81 10.58
C HIS A 267 24.54 9.59 9.53
N LYS A 268 24.78 10.89 9.50
CA LYS A 268 24.07 11.86 8.63
C LYS A 268 25.04 12.68 7.75
N VAL A 269 26.33 12.53 8.01
CA VAL A 269 27.44 13.21 7.33
C VAL A 269 28.57 12.21 7.12
N THR A 270 29.27 12.36 6.01
CA THR A 270 30.52 11.65 5.71
C THR A 270 31.57 12.61 5.16
N GLU A 271 32.83 12.21 5.27
CA GLU A 271 33.88 12.70 4.38
C GLU A 271 33.82 11.88 3.07
N GLU A 272 33.88 12.58 1.95
CA GLU A 272 33.92 12.00 0.61
C GLU A 272 35.25 12.25 -0.08
N ARG A 273 35.43 11.65 -1.26
CA ARG A 273 36.62 11.88 -2.09
C ARG A 273 36.84 13.38 -2.34
N PRO A 274 38.11 13.84 -2.40
CA PRO A 274 38.40 15.25 -2.65
C PRO A 274 37.68 15.80 -3.89
N GLY A 275 37.00 16.94 -3.73
CA GLY A 275 36.26 17.61 -4.81
C GLY A 275 34.84 17.10 -5.07
N TRP A 276 34.35 16.09 -4.35
CA TRP A 276 33.00 15.54 -4.54
C TRP A 276 31.92 16.29 -3.77
N CYS A 277 32.29 17.03 -2.72
CA CYS A 277 31.36 17.82 -1.94
C CYS A 277 31.66 19.31 -2.12
N SER A 278 30.70 20.00 -2.73
CA SER A 278 30.72 21.47 -2.81
C SER A 278 30.40 22.11 -1.47
N ASP A 279 29.60 21.44 -0.64
CA ASP A 279 29.17 21.87 0.69
C ASP A 279 29.00 20.61 1.57
N PRO A 280 29.50 20.62 2.83
CA PRO A 280 29.43 19.45 3.72
C PRO A 280 28.00 19.07 4.14
N HIS A 281 27.04 19.99 4.06
CA HIS A 281 25.62 19.76 4.37
C HIS A 281 24.80 19.35 3.15
N LEU A 282 25.43 19.25 1.98
CA LEU A 282 24.78 18.85 0.73
C LEU A 282 25.21 17.46 0.28
N PRO A 283 24.40 16.79 -0.56
CA PRO A 283 24.79 15.56 -1.21
C PRO A 283 26.07 15.74 -2.03
N PRO A 284 26.95 14.72 -2.08
CA PRO A 284 26.79 13.41 -1.45
C PRO A 284 27.28 13.34 0.01
N CYS A 285 27.87 14.40 0.58
CA CYS A 285 28.45 14.37 1.93
C CYS A 285 27.43 14.29 3.07
N ALA A 286 26.27 14.90 2.89
CA ALA A 286 25.15 14.83 3.83
C ALA A 286 23.83 14.92 3.07
N ALA A 287 22.71 14.81 3.78
CA ALA A 287 21.37 14.91 3.18
C ALA A 287 21.14 13.93 2.02
N PHE A 288 21.82 12.77 2.03
CA PHE A 288 21.88 11.82 0.94
C PHE A 288 21.69 10.38 1.44
N VAL A 289 20.83 9.65 0.73
CA VAL A 289 20.71 8.19 0.79
C VAL A 289 20.48 7.70 -0.63
N GLU A 290 20.99 6.53 -0.97
CA GLU A 290 20.84 5.95 -2.28
C GLU A 290 19.45 5.34 -2.44
N ILE A 291 18.85 5.58 -3.62
CA ILE A 291 17.49 5.15 -3.97
C ILE A 291 17.21 3.65 -3.84
N MET A 292 18.22 2.80 -3.66
CA MET A 292 18.12 1.34 -3.65
C MET A 292 17.32 0.79 -2.45
N ALA A 293 17.54 1.33 -1.25
CA ALA A 293 16.98 0.80 -0.01
C ALA A 293 16.35 1.91 0.86
N THR A 294 15.73 2.89 0.21
CA THR A 294 15.15 4.06 0.88
C THR A 294 13.93 3.73 1.72
N VAL A 295 13.83 4.40 2.85
CA VAL A 295 12.68 4.41 3.75
C VAL A 295 12.28 5.86 3.99
N PHE A 296 11.00 6.15 3.74
CA PHE A 296 10.42 7.49 3.89
C PHE A 296 9.44 7.48 5.05
N SER A 297 9.41 8.56 5.83
CA SER A 297 8.24 8.89 6.63
C SER A 297 7.06 9.23 5.72
N ARG A 298 5.86 9.16 6.29
CA ARG A 298 4.62 9.59 5.64
C ARG A 298 4.73 11.00 5.03
N ASP A 299 5.25 11.94 5.81
CA ASP A 299 5.31 13.35 5.42
C ASP A 299 6.35 13.60 4.35
N ALA A 300 7.54 12.99 4.47
CA ALA A 300 8.56 13.08 3.44
C ALA A 300 8.08 12.48 2.11
N TRP A 301 7.38 11.33 2.16
CA TRP A 301 6.85 10.69 0.97
C TRP A 301 5.82 11.57 0.24
N ARG A 302 4.97 12.31 0.98
CA ARG A 302 4.00 13.24 0.37
C ARG A 302 4.67 14.26 -0.54
N CYS A 303 5.84 14.77 -0.18
CA CYS A 303 6.64 15.63 -1.04
C CYS A 303 7.37 14.84 -2.15
N VAL A 304 8.07 13.76 -1.80
CA VAL A 304 8.89 12.98 -2.75
C VAL A 304 8.05 12.43 -3.90
N TRP A 305 6.81 12.02 -3.64
CA TRP A 305 5.90 11.57 -4.69
C TRP A 305 5.67 12.62 -5.77
N HIS A 306 5.58 13.91 -5.41
CA HIS A 306 5.43 15.02 -6.37
C HIS A 306 6.72 15.32 -7.13
N LEU A 307 7.88 15.06 -6.52
CA LEU A 307 9.18 15.20 -7.16
C LEU A 307 9.38 14.18 -8.30
N ILE A 308 8.85 12.96 -8.15
CA ILE A 308 8.95 11.90 -9.18
C ILE A 308 8.16 12.30 -10.44
N GLN A 309 8.85 12.27 -11.58
CA GLN A 309 8.30 12.62 -12.90
C GLN A 309 7.58 11.43 -13.55
N ASN A 310 6.49 11.69 -14.26
CA ASN A 310 5.66 10.61 -14.84
C ASN A 310 6.35 9.84 -15.98
N ASP A 311 7.23 10.50 -16.73
CA ASP A 311 7.92 10.00 -17.92
C ASP A 311 9.37 9.54 -17.65
N LEU A 312 9.97 9.96 -16.53
CA LEU A 312 11.31 9.54 -16.10
C LEU A 312 11.18 8.40 -15.09
N VAL A 313 11.39 7.16 -15.56
CA VAL A 313 10.95 5.97 -14.85
C VAL A 313 12.05 5.32 -14.01
N HIS A 314 13.34 5.58 -14.28
CA HIS A 314 14.45 4.90 -13.58
C HIS A 314 14.82 5.55 -12.24
N GLY A 315 14.48 6.83 -12.05
CA GLY A 315 14.72 7.57 -10.80
C GLY A 315 16.18 7.93 -10.50
N TRP A 316 17.12 7.72 -11.43
CA TRP A 316 18.51 8.14 -11.25
C TRP A 316 18.58 9.66 -11.05
N GLY A 317 19.28 10.09 -9.99
CA GLY A 317 19.38 11.48 -9.59
C GLY A 317 18.34 11.94 -8.56
N LEU A 318 17.30 11.14 -8.29
CA LEU A 318 16.33 11.45 -7.24
C LEU A 318 17.00 11.54 -5.86
N ASP A 319 17.97 10.66 -5.58
CA ASP A 319 18.83 10.61 -4.40
C ASP A 319 19.48 11.96 -4.06
N PHE A 320 19.87 12.75 -5.07
CA PHE A 320 20.42 14.09 -4.87
C PHE A 320 19.37 15.16 -4.58
N ALA A 321 18.12 14.91 -4.98
CA ALA A 321 17.01 15.84 -4.85
C ALA A 321 16.11 15.58 -3.64
N LEU A 322 16.20 14.40 -3.00
CA LEU A 322 15.40 14.04 -1.81
C LEU A 322 15.50 15.08 -0.68
N ARG A 323 16.66 15.73 -0.54
CA ARG A 323 16.88 16.82 0.43
C ARG A 323 15.89 17.97 0.33
N LYS A 324 15.26 18.17 -0.83
CA LYS A 324 14.27 19.25 -1.06
C LYS A 324 12.95 19.00 -0.33
N CYS A 325 12.72 17.78 0.15
CA CYS A 325 11.48 17.37 0.79
C CYS A 325 11.53 17.33 2.33
N VAL A 326 12.64 17.76 2.93
CA VAL A 326 12.84 17.70 4.38
C VAL A 326 13.70 18.87 4.86
N GLU A 327 13.35 19.48 5.99
CA GLU A 327 14.06 20.62 6.58
C GLU A 327 14.31 20.42 8.10
N PRO A 328 15.55 20.58 8.60
CA PRO A 328 16.82 20.69 7.86
C PRO A 328 17.28 19.32 7.34
N ALA A 329 17.56 19.24 6.03
CA ALA A 329 17.79 17.95 5.36
C ALA A 329 18.99 17.16 5.90
N HIS A 330 20.10 17.83 6.21
CA HIS A 330 21.32 17.17 6.70
C HIS A 330 21.19 16.61 8.12
N GLU A 331 20.15 16.98 8.87
CA GLU A 331 19.87 16.41 10.19
C GLU A 331 18.79 15.33 10.15
N LYS A 332 17.95 15.30 9.11
CA LYS A 332 16.79 14.42 9.02
C LYS A 332 16.93 13.32 7.98
N ILE A 333 17.98 13.38 7.15
CA ILE A 333 18.34 12.32 6.21
C ILE A 333 19.60 11.62 6.70
N GLY A 334 19.58 10.29 6.78
CA GLY A 334 20.74 9.56 7.28
C GLY A 334 20.70 8.06 7.11
N VAL A 335 21.83 7.44 7.41
CA VAL A 335 22.05 6.01 7.33
C VAL A 335 22.00 5.40 8.73
N VAL A 336 21.24 4.33 8.88
CA VAL A 336 21.14 3.56 10.12
C VAL A 336 22.20 2.46 10.09
N ASP A 337 23.31 2.66 10.78
CA ASP A 337 24.48 1.79 10.75
C ASP A 337 24.32 0.49 11.56
N ALA A 338 23.55 0.55 12.65
CA ALA A 338 23.29 -0.60 13.50
C ALA A 338 22.40 -1.65 12.83
N GLN A 339 21.75 -1.31 11.72
CA GLN A 339 20.92 -2.20 10.90
C GLN A 339 21.41 -2.11 9.46
N TRP A 340 22.06 -3.15 8.96
CA TRP A 340 22.75 -3.07 7.67
C TRP A 340 22.35 -4.19 6.71
N ILE A 341 22.60 -3.92 5.44
CA ILE A 341 22.28 -4.79 4.31
C ILE A 341 23.51 -4.94 3.41
N VAL A 342 23.45 -5.93 2.52
CA VAL A 342 24.50 -6.22 1.52
C VAL A 342 23.92 -6.02 0.13
N HIS A 343 24.58 -5.23 -0.73
CA HIS A 343 24.18 -5.15 -2.13
C HIS A 343 24.75 -6.36 -2.89
N GLN A 344 23.87 -7.28 -3.31
CA GLN A 344 24.30 -8.54 -3.94
C GLN A 344 24.59 -8.40 -5.43
N VAL A 345 24.11 -7.33 -6.08
CA VAL A 345 24.27 -7.05 -7.52
C VAL A 345 23.74 -8.20 -8.37
N VAL A 346 22.60 -8.78 -7.96
CA VAL A 346 21.97 -9.88 -8.70
C VAL A 346 21.38 -9.31 -9.99
N PRO A 347 21.62 -9.91 -11.15
CA PRO A 347 21.09 -9.38 -12.40
C PRO A 347 19.56 -9.25 -12.37
N SER A 348 19.08 -8.04 -12.58
CA SER A 348 17.71 -7.59 -12.30
C SER A 348 16.99 -7.09 -13.55
N LEU A 349 16.03 -6.19 -13.38
CA LEU A 349 15.31 -5.46 -14.43
C LEU A 349 16.22 -4.90 -15.55
N GLY A 350 17.49 -4.57 -15.27
CA GLY A 350 18.45 -4.14 -16.30
C GLY A 350 18.55 -5.12 -17.48
N ASN A 351 18.44 -6.42 -17.23
CA ASN A 351 18.48 -7.43 -18.28
C ASN A 351 17.19 -7.56 -19.10
N GLN A 352 16.11 -6.86 -18.72
CA GLN A 352 14.83 -6.87 -19.44
C GLN A 352 14.79 -5.90 -20.63
N GLY A 353 15.90 -5.18 -20.88
CA GLY A 353 16.12 -4.33 -22.03
C GLY A 353 16.12 -5.08 -23.36
N ARG A 354 16.48 -4.39 -24.45
CA ARG A 354 16.66 -4.99 -25.77
C ARG A 354 18.14 -5.03 -26.10
N ALA A 355 18.60 -6.18 -26.58
CA ALA A 355 19.91 -6.28 -27.20
C ALA A 355 19.84 -5.64 -28.58
N GLU A 356 20.71 -4.68 -28.86
CA GLU A 356 20.76 -3.95 -30.13
C GLU A 356 22.21 -3.78 -30.56
N ASN A 357 22.51 -4.00 -31.86
CA ASN A 357 23.85 -3.78 -32.44
C ASN A 357 25.00 -4.47 -31.68
N GLY A 358 24.76 -5.71 -31.20
CA GLY A 358 25.75 -6.47 -30.43
C GLY A 358 25.93 -6.04 -28.96
N LYS A 359 25.21 -5.01 -28.50
CA LYS A 359 25.19 -4.60 -27.08
C LYS A 359 24.28 -5.49 -26.25
N ALA A 360 24.67 -5.75 -25.01
CA ALA A 360 23.86 -6.49 -24.07
C ALA A 360 22.63 -5.65 -23.63
N PRO A 361 21.49 -6.29 -23.27
CA PRO A 361 20.27 -5.58 -22.89
C PRO A 361 20.43 -4.50 -21.80
N TRP A 362 21.28 -4.77 -20.81
CA TRP A 362 21.52 -3.86 -19.68
C TRP A 362 22.22 -2.56 -20.11
N GLU A 363 22.96 -2.57 -21.21
CA GLU A 363 23.65 -1.37 -21.71
C GLU A 363 22.64 -0.32 -22.18
N GLY A 364 21.61 -0.74 -22.92
CA GLY A 364 20.54 0.15 -23.37
C GLY A 364 19.71 0.70 -22.22
N VAL A 365 19.44 -0.11 -21.19
CA VAL A 365 18.79 0.36 -19.95
C VAL A 365 19.67 1.41 -19.26
N ARG A 366 20.97 1.15 -19.11
CA ARG A 366 21.89 2.08 -18.47
C ARG A 366 22.05 3.39 -19.25
N GLU A 367 22.05 3.33 -20.57
CA GLU A 367 22.03 4.52 -21.43
C GLU A 367 20.77 5.37 -21.17
N ARG A 368 19.60 4.72 -21.11
CA ARG A 368 18.35 5.40 -20.76
C ARG A 368 18.38 5.99 -19.36
N CYS A 369 18.93 5.30 -18.35
CA CYS A 369 19.10 5.85 -17.01
C CYS A 369 19.90 7.15 -17.01
N ARG A 370 21.04 7.19 -17.71
CA ARG A 370 21.88 8.40 -17.82
C ARG A 370 21.14 9.54 -18.51
N LYS A 371 20.41 9.23 -19.60
CA LYS A 371 19.61 10.22 -20.32
C LYS A 371 18.51 10.81 -19.43
N GLU A 372 17.77 9.96 -18.71
CA GLU A 372 16.72 10.39 -17.78
C GLU A 372 17.29 11.22 -16.62
N TRP A 373 18.45 10.85 -16.08
CA TRP A 373 19.11 11.64 -15.05
C TRP A 373 19.46 13.05 -15.54
N SER A 374 20.08 13.17 -16.72
CA SER A 374 20.39 14.47 -17.32
C SER A 374 19.13 15.31 -17.54
N MET A 375 18.04 14.71 -18.06
CA MET A 375 16.76 15.40 -18.23
C MET A 375 16.17 15.86 -16.90
N PHE A 376 16.24 15.04 -15.85
CA PHE A 376 15.75 15.38 -14.52
C PHE A 376 16.52 16.57 -13.93
N GLN A 377 17.86 16.56 -14.02
CA GLN A 377 18.70 17.65 -13.53
C GLN A 377 18.37 18.98 -14.23
N THR A 378 18.24 18.97 -15.56
CA THR A 378 17.86 20.16 -16.32
C THR A 378 16.47 20.67 -15.91
N ARG A 379 15.46 19.79 -15.85
CA ARG A 379 14.10 20.19 -15.44
C ARG A 379 14.06 20.81 -14.06
N LEU A 380 14.76 20.22 -13.09
CA LEU A 380 14.80 20.74 -11.73
C LEU A 380 15.48 22.11 -11.68
N ALA A 381 16.64 22.26 -12.32
CA ALA A 381 17.37 23.52 -12.35
C ALA A 381 16.58 24.64 -13.05
N ASP A 382 15.94 24.34 -14.18
CA ASP A 382 15.12 25.31 -14.93
C ASP A 382 13.89 25.74 -14.11
N ALA A 383 13.21 24.80 -13.46
CA ALA A 383 12.06 25.09 -12.60
C ALA A 383 12.44 25.96 -11.40
N GLU A 384 13.58 25.68 -10.75
CA GLU A 384 14.09 26.51 -9.65
C GLU A 384 14.44 27.92 -10.13
N LYS A 385 15.15 28.02 -11.27
CA LYS A 385 15.50 29.31 -11.87
C LYS A 385 14.25 30.13 -12.21
N GLN A 386 13.24 29.50 -12.81
CA GLN A 386 11.98 30.16 -13.13
C GLN A 386 11.28 30.66 -11.86
N TYR A 387 11.18 29.81 -10.83
CA TYR A 387 10.55 30.17 -9.57
C TYR A 387 11.24 31.37 -8.89
N TYR A 388 12.57 31.36 -8.81
CA TYR A 388 13.33 32.50 -8.25
C TYR A 388 13.12 33.78 -9.06
N THR A 389 13.14 33.67 -10.38
CA THR A 389 12.87 34.81 -11.28
C THR A 389 11.48 35.41 -11.02
N GLU A 390 10.43 34.56 -10.95
CA GLU A 390 9.05 34.98 -10.68
C GLU A 390 8.87 35.62 -9.29
N LYS A 391 9.70 35.21 -8.32
CA LYS A 391 9.69 35.77 -6.95
C LYS A 391 10.63 36.95 -6.76
N GLY A 392 11.36 37.38 -7.80
CA GLY A 392 12.37 38.44 -7.70
C GLY A 392 13.54 38.07 -6.78
N ILE A 393 13.80 36.78 -6.57
CA ILE A 393 14.92 36.27 -5.78
C ILE A 393 16.10 36.06 -6.72
N VAL A 394 17.27 36.59 -6.35
CA VAL A 394 18.51 36.34 -7.11
C VAL A 394 18.93 34.88 -6.86
N PRO A 395 19.03 34.02 -7.89
CA PRO A 395 19.48 32.66 -7.72
C PRO A 395 20.90 32.61 -7.10
N PRO A 396 21.22 31.63 -6.23
CA PRO A 396 22.52 31.56 -5.57
C PRO A 396 23.73 31.51 -6.51
N ASN A 397 23.53 31.15 -7.79
CA ASN A 397 24.59 31.00 -8.80
C ASN A 397 24.46 31.97 -9.98
N SER A 398 23.65 33.04 -9.90
CA SER A 398 23.73 34.11 -10.90
C SER A 398 24.82 35.11 -10.50
N THR A 399 26.05 34.83 -10.88
CA THR A 399 27.05 35.90 -11.04
C THR A 399 26.60 36.77 -12.20
N ALA A 400 26.42 38.07 -11.92
CA ALA A 400 26.24 39.11 -12.91
C ALA A 400 27.47 39.23 -13.84
#